data_AF-A0A9J9LCG7-F1
#
_entry.id   AF-A0A9J9LCG7-F1
#
_cell.length_a   1.000
_cell.length_b   1.000
_cell.length_c   1.000
_cell.angle_alpha   90.00
_cell.angle_beta   90.00
_cell.angle_gamma   90.00
#
_symmetry.space_group_name_H-M   'P 1'
#
loop_
_entity.id
_entity.type
_entity.pdbx_description
1 polymer ?
#
loop_
_entity_poly.entity_id
_entity_poly.type
_entity_poly.pdbx_seq_one_letter_code
_entity_poly.pdbx_strand_id
1 'polypeptide(L)'
;MSRMSAGAAALMLAAIGMTADARPLKPEQEAKIKPAGPAENCIQLRSIRNTRVRDDRTIDFYMNGGKVYRNVLPQSCPGLGFEERFAYATSLSQLCSVDIITVLNSSPVPQGASCGLGKFQPITGAPK
;
A
#
# COMPACT_ATOMS: atom_id res chain seq x y z
N MET A 1 -15.43 31.70 -56.81
CA MET A 1 -14.17 32.34 -56.37
C MET A 1 -14.12 32.21 -54.85
N SER A 2 -13.17 31.40 -54.36
CA SER A 2 -12.50 31.37 -53.04
C SER A 2 -13.12 32.17 -51.87
N ARG A 3 -13.32 31.64 -50.65
CA ARG A 3 -12.39 30.86 -49.82
C ARG A 3 -13.09 29.97 -48.78
N MET A 4 -12.60 28.74 -48.63
CA MET A 4 -12.75 27.91 -47.43
C MET A 4 -11.97 28.51 -46.26
N SER A 5 -12.56 28.56 -45.08
CA SER A 5 -11.83 28.57 -43.81
C SER A 5 -12.45 27.53 -42.88
N ALA A 6 -11.75 26.41 -42.77
CA ALA A 6 -11.99 25.35 -41.82
C ALA A 6 -11.58 25.83 -40.42
N GLY A 7 -12.54 25.96 -39.50
CA GLY A 7 -12.27 26.13 -38.07
C GLY A 7 -12.02 24.76 -37.45
N ALA A 8 -10.79 24.52 -37.02
CA ALA A 8 -10.32 23.24 -36.51
C ALA A 8 -11.08 22.79 -35.25
N ALA A 9 -11.46 21.52 -35.27
CA ALA A 9 -11.97 20.76 -34.14
C ALA A 9 -10.86 20.42 -33.14
N ALA A 10 -11.19 20.36 -31.84
CA ALA A 10 -11.14 19.14 -31.02
C ALA A 10 -11.11 19.49 -29.52
N LEU A 11 -12.21 19.19 -28.83
CA LEU A 11 -12.16 18.84 -27.41
C LEU A 11 -11.34 17.54 -27.26
N MET A 12 -10.39 17.50 -26.33
CA MET A 12 -9.93 16.23 -25.74
C MET A 12 -9.74 16.41 -24.23
N LEU A 13 -10.59 15.69 -23.50
CA LEU A 13 -10.58 15.50 -22.06
C LEU A 13 -9.34 14.70 -21.60
N ALA A 14 -8.85 15.06 -20.42
CA ALA A 14 -8.16 14.28 -19.39
C ALA A 14 -7.52 12.93 -19.77
N ALA A 15 -6.19 12.85 -19.62
CA ALA A 15 -5.51 11.61 -19.31
C ALA A 15 -5.08 11.64 -17.83
N ILE A 16 -5.90 11.07 -16.94
CA ILE A 16 -5.50 10.74 -15.57
C ILE A 16 -4.58 9.51 -15.70
N GLY A 17 -3.28 9.75 -15.79
CA GLY A 17 -2.28 8.70 -15.74
C GLY A 17 -1.98 8.34 -14.29
N MET A 18 -2.69 7.35 -13.73
CA MET A 18 -2.31 6.67 -12.49
C MET A 18 -2.26 5.17 -12.78
N THR A 19 -1.17 4.72 -13.40
CA THR A 19 -0.82 3.30 -13.43
C THR A 19 -0.03 2.99 -12.17
N ALA A 20 -0.75 2.82 -11.06
CA ALA A 20 -0.22 2.65 -9.72
C ALA A 20 -1.23 1.77 -8.97
N ASP A 21 -1.02 0.47 -8.98
CA ASP A 21 -2.04 -0.52 -8.60
C ASP A 21 -2.24 -0.61 -7.08
N ALA A 22 -1.93 0.44 -6.31
CA ALA A 22 -2.36 0.59 -4.93
C ALA A 22 -3.80 0.05 -4.81
N ARG A 23 -4.09 -0.70 -3.75
CA ARG A 23 -5.45 -1.18 -3.44
C ARG A 23 -6.06 -0.29 -2.37
N PRO A 24 -6.28 1.01 -2.64
CA PRO A 24 -6.90 1.90 -1.69
C PRO A 24 -8.30 1.37 -1.40
N LEU A 25 -8.69 1.52 -0.14
CA LEU A 25 -10.03 1.18 0.27
C LEU A 25 -10.96 2.32 -0.10
N LYS A 26 -12.15 1.98 -0.62
CA LYS A 26 -13.22 2.96 -0.75
C LYS A 26 -13.61 3.46 0.66
N PRO A 27 -14.10 4.69 0.81
CA PRO A 27 -14.49 5.23 2.11
C PRO A 27 -15.43 4.33 2.91
N GLU A 28 -16.36 3.64 2.24
CA GLU A 28 -17.33 2.74 2.88
C GLU A 28 -16.69 1.45 3.39
N GLN A 29 -15.57 1.02 2.79
CA GLN A 29 -14.80 -0.13 3.25
C GLN A 29 -13.93 0.26 4.44
N GLU A 30 -13.28 1.41 4.37
CA GLU A 30 -12.45 1.95 5.45
C GLU A 30 -13.29 2.21 6.72
N ALA A 31 -14.51 2.74 6.57
CA ALA A 31 -15.43 2.97 7.69
C ALA A 31 -15.85 1.69 8.45
N LYS A 32 -15.71 0.51 7.83
CA LYS A 32 -16.00 -0.79 8.49
C LYS A 32 -14.83 -1.28 9.33
N ILE A 33 -13.64 -0.72 9.15
CA ILE A 33 -12.43 -1.17 9.83
C ILE A 33 -12.43 -0.66 11.27
N LYS A 34 -12.25 -1.59 12.20
CA LYS A 34 -12.21 -1.28 13.63
C LYS A 34 -11.05 -2.00 14.32
N PRO A 35 -10.36 -1.36 15.28
CA PRO A 35 -9.42 -2.03 16.16
C PRO A 35 -10.06 -3.25 16.83
N ALA A 36 -9.33 -4.36 16.88
CA ALA A 36 -9.81 -5.64 17.41
C ALA A 36 -9.03 -6.09 18.67
N GLY A 37 -8.28 -5.17 19.29
CA GLY A 37 -7.42 -5.45 20.43
C GLY A 37 -6.28 -4.43 20.55
N PRO A 38 -5.37 -4.61 21.53
CA PRO A 38 -4.18 -3.78 21.64
C PRO A 38 -3.23 -4.00 20.46
N ALA A 39 -2.50 -2.94 20.08
CA ALA A 39 -1.48 -3.03 19.04
C ALA A 39 -0.28 -3.87 19.52
N GLU A 40 0.21 -4.74 18.63
CA GLU A 40 1.33 -5.64 18.89
C GLU A 40 2.63 -5.06 18.30
N ASN A 41 3.76 -5.33 18.95
CA ASN A 41 5.06 -4.89 18.44
C ASN A 41 5.57 -5.78 17.31
N CYS A 42 5.19 -7.07 17.28
CA CYS A 42 5.69 -8.01 16.29
C CYS A 42 4.61 -9.01 15.89
N ILE A 43 4.60 -9.42 14.61
CA ILE A 43 3.76 -10.50 14.09
C ILE A 43 4.62 -11.65 13.56
N GLN A 44 4.06 -12.86 13.56
CA GLN A 44 4.76 -14.06 13.09
C GLN A 44 4.86 -14.10 11.56
N LEU A 45 6.06 -14.08 11.00
CA LEU A 45 6.29 -14.07 9.55
C LEU A 45 5.65 -15.26 8.85
N ARG A 46 5.84 -16.47 9.42
CA ARG A 46 5.29 -17.73 8.88
C ARG A 46 3.76 -17.76 8.85
N SER A 47 3.11 -16.86 9.60
CA SER A 47 1.66 -16.75 9.63
C SER A 47 1.13 -15.75 8.61
N ILE A 48 1.96 -14.92 7.97
CA ILE A 48 1.53 -13.98 6.95
C ILE A 48 1.19 -14.77 5.68
N ARG A 49 -0.05 -14.61 5.20
CA ARG A 49 -0.52 -15.18 3.94
C ARG A 49 -0.35 -14.22 2.76
N ASN A 50 -0.65 -12.95 2.99
CA ASN A 50 -0.51 -11.91 1.99
C ASN A 50 -0.40 -10.54 2.67
N THR A 51 0.16 -9.57 1.96
CA THR A 51 0.15 -8.16 2.33
C THR A 51 -0.67 -7.37 1.31
N ARG A 52 -1.33 -6.30 1.74
CA ARG A 52 -1.99 -5.34 0.85
C ARG A 52 -1.57 -3.94 1.24
N VAL A 53 -0.87 -3.27 0.33
CA VAL A 53 -0.56 -1.85 0.47
C VAL A 53 -1.83 -1.05 0.16
N ARG A 54 -2.15 -0.07 1.00
CA ARG A 54 -3.34 0.79 0.82
C ARG A 54 -2.97 2.16 0.27
N ASP A 55 -1.82 2.65 0.69
CA ASP A 55 -1.21 3.93 0.32
C ASP A 55 0.27 3.90 0.71
N ASP A 56 0.97 5.03 0.56
CA ASP A 56 2.39 5.17 0.90
C ASP A 56 2.70 5.03 2.40
N ARG A 57 1.70 4.81 3.27
CA ARG A 57 1.86 4.76 4.72
C ARG A 57 1.15 3.57 5.38
N THR A 58 0.27 2.86 4.68
CA THR A 58 -0.63 1.88 5.31
C THR A 58 -0.52 0.53 4.62
N ILE A 59 -0.22 -0.51 5.41
CA ILE A 59 -0.08 -1.89 4.93
C ILE A 59 -0.95 -2.79 5.80
N ASP A 60 -1.79 -3.61 5.17
CA ASP A 60 -2.54 -4.66 5.85
C ASP A 60 -1.87 -6.02 5.65
N PHE A 61 -1.60 -6.71 6.76
CA PHE A 61 -1.03 -8.04 6.83
C PHE A 61 -2.14 -9.05 7.12
N TYR A 62 -2.43 -9.90 6.15
CA TYR A 62 -3.44 -10.94 6.26
C TYR A 62 -2.80 -12.22 6.76
N MET A 63 -3.28 -12.72 7.88
CA MET A 63 -2.67 -13.85 8.58
C MET A 63 -3.43 -15.16 8.31
N ASN A 64 -2.76 -16.28 8.56
CA ASN A 64 -3.39 -17.58 8.77
C ASN A 64 -4.46 -17.47 9.86
N GLY A 65 -5.58 -18.16 9.66
CA GLY A 65 -6.74 -18.08 10.57
C GLY A 65 -7.60 -16.81 10.40
N GLY A 66 -7.34 -15.98 9.39
CA GLY A 66 -8.21 -14.87 9.01
C GLY A 66 -8.06 -13.59 9.84
N LYS A 67 -7.09 -13.52 10.75
CA LYS A 67 -6.72 -12.28 11.42
C LYS A 67 -6.08 -11.31 10.42
N VAL A 68 -6.31 -10.01 10.60
CA VAL A 68 -5.67 -8.96 9.80
C VAL A 68 -5.05 -7.95 10.76
N TYR A 69 -3.81 -7.56 10.46
CA TYR A 69 -3.10 -6.51 11.17
C TYR A 69 -2.85 -5.34 10.24
N ARG A 70 -3.25 -4.14 10.65
CA ARG A 70 -2.87 -2.90 9.97
C ARG A 70 -1.60 -2.34 10.58
N ASN A 71 -0.63 -2.06 9.73
CA ASN A 71 0.59 -1.34 10.07
C ASN A 71 0.52 0.05 9.40
N VAL A 72 0.53 1.09 10.22
CA VAL A 72 0.67 2.48 9.74
C VAL A 72 2.10 2.91 10.00
N LEU A 73 2.84 3.19 8.93
CA LEU A 73 4.24 3.60 9.01
C LEU A 73 4.35 4.94 9.75
N PRO A 74 5.39 5.13 10.60
CA PRO A 74 5.59 6.39 11.30
C PRO A 74 5.78 7.57 10.34
N GLN A 75 6.39 7.33 9.18
CA GLN A 75 6.59 8.30 8.10
C GLN A 75 6.07 7.72 6.77
N SER A 76 5.68 8.59 5.84
CA SER A 76 5.31 8.15 4.48
C SER A 76 6.51 7.47 3.80
N CYS A 77 6.23 6.45 2.99
CA CYS A 77 7.21 5.67 2.27
C CYS A 77 7.07 5.89 0.76
N PRO A 78 7.90 6.75 0.15
CA PRO A 78 7.74 7.15 -1.24
C PRO A 78 7.68 5.96 -2.20
N GLY A 79 6.61 5.90 -3.00
CA GLY A 79 6.41 4.87 -4.02
C GLY A 79 5.86 3.55 -3.52
N LEU A 80 5.62 3.39 -2.21
CA LEU A 80 5.10 2.15 -1.64
C LEU A 80 3.69 1.82 -2.18
N GLY A 81 2.77 2.77 -2.17
CA GLY A 81 1.44 2.62 -2.74
C GLY A 81 1.50 2.38 -4.25
N PHE A 82 2.41 3.03 -4.95
CA PHE A 82 2.57 2.88 -6.38
C PHE A 82 3.04 1.47 -6.78
N GLU A 83 4.11 0.99 -6.16
CA GLU A 83 4.71 -0.30 -6.50
C GLU A 83 3.96 -1.49 -5.87
N GLU A 84 3.23 -1.28 -4.76
CA GLU A 84 2.60 -2.31 -3.93
C GLU A 84 3.54 -3.42 -3.43
N ARG A 85 4.85 -3.25 -3.63
CA ARG A 85 5.86 -4.29 -3.47
C ARG A 85 6.98 -3.76 -2.62
N PHE A 86 7.34 -4.56 -1.63
CA PHE A 86 8.43 -4.23 -0.73
C PHE A 86 9.11 -5.51 -0.25
N ALA A 87 10.40 -5.42 0.00
CA ALA A 87 11.15 -6.39 0.76
C ALA A 87 11.20 -5.96 2.23
N TYR A 88 11.44 -6.92 3.12
CA TYR A 88 11.82 -6.67 4.49
C TYR A 88 12.93 -7.64 4.85
N ALA A 89 13.86 -7.18 5.70
CA ALA A 89 14.87 -8.03 6.30
C ALA A 89 14.60 -8.07 7.81
N THR A 90 14.45 -9.27 8.36
CA THR A 90 14.25 -9.47 9.79
C THR A 90 15.41 -10.29 10.34
N SER A 91 15.79 -10.03 11.58
CA SER A 91 16.79 -10.82 12.31
C SER A 91 16.18 -12.06 12.99
N LEU A 92 14.85 -12.19 13.01
CA LEU A 92 14.09 -13.19 13.75
C LEU A 92 12.96 -13.81 12.89
N SER A 93 12.26 -14.81 13.45
CA SER A 93 11.04 -15.43 12.85
C SER A 93 9.79 -14.53 12.90
N GLN A 94 9.96 -13.25 13.18
CA GLN A 94 8.92 -12.25 13.37
C GLN A 94 9.22 -11.00 12.55
N LEU A 95 8.19 -10.26 12.19
CA LEU A 95 8.28 -8.90 11.66
C LEU A 95 7.84 -7.94 12.75
N CYS A 96 8.71 -7.01 13.12
CA CYS A 96 8.55 -6.12 14.25
C CYS A 96 8.42 -4.65 13.84
N SER A 97 7.86 -3.83 14.72
CA SER A 97 7.67 -2.39 14.54
C SER A 97 8.97 -1.58 14.50
N VAL A 98 10.10 -2.24 14.67
CA VAL A 98 11.45 -1.66 14.58
C VAL A 98 12.17 -2.09 13.31
N ASP A 99 11.58 -3.01 12.55
CA ASP A 99 12.13 -3.46 11.27
C ASP A 99 11.84 -2.43 10.17
N ILE A 100 12.58 -2.56 9.08
CA ILE A 100 12.53 -1.67 7.92
C ILE A 100 12.03 -2.46 6.72
N ILE A 101 11.16 -1.83 5.93
CA ILE A 101 10.80 -2.27 4.59
C ILE A 101 11.58 -1.46 3.54
N THR A 102 11.84 -2.07 2.39
CA THR A 102 12.39 -1.40 1.21
C THR A 102 11.45 -1.60 0.04
N VAL A 103 10.95 -0.52 -0.54
CA VAL A 103 10.10 -0.57 -1.74
C VAL A 103 10.88 -1.23 -2.89
N LEU A 104 10.21 -2.09 -3.66
CA LEU A 104 10.81 -2.76 -4.82
C LEU A 104 10.29 -2.11 -6.09
N ASN A 105 11.17 -1.40 -6.79
CA ASN A 105 10.82 -0.66 -7.99
C ASN A 105 10.77 -1.59 -9.21
N SER A 106 9.94 -1.22 -10.18
CA SER A 106 9.86 -1.89 -11.49
C SER A 106 10.89 -1.36 -12.51
N SER A 107 11.82 -0.49 -12.08
CA SER A 107 12.79 0.28 -12.89
C SER A 107 14.19 -0.38 -12.89
N PRO A 108 15.17 0.03 -13.74
CA PRO A 108 16.51 -0.58 -13.78
C PRO A 108 17.27 -0.56 -12.45
N VAL A 109 16.89 0.34 -11.53
CA VAL A 109 17.34 0.32 -10.13
C VAL A 109 16.27 -0.39 -9.29
N PRO A 110 16.52 -1.62 -8.80
CA PRO A 110 15.47 -2.45 -8.20
C PRO A 110 14.98 -2.00 -6.83
N GLN A 111 15.73 -1.14 -6.14
CA GLN A 111 15.44 -0.71 -4.77
C GLN A 111 14.94 0.73 -4.74
N GLY A 112 13.81 0.94 -4.07
CA GLY A 112 13.20 2.24 -3.77
C GLY A 112 13.49 2.70 -2.34
N ALA A 113 12.57 3.50 -1.79
CA ALA A 113 12.71 4.04 -0.44
C ALA A 113 12.74 2.95 0.64
N SER A 114 13.46 3.22 1.73
CA SER A 114 13.49 2.37 2.94
C SER A 114 12.82 3.07 4.11
N CYS A 115 11.91 2.38 4.78
CA CYS A 115 10.98 2.97 5.74
C CYS A 115 10.78 2.06 6.95
N GLY A 116 10.82 2.64 8.15
CA GLY A 116 10.53 1.91 9.38
C GLY A 116 9.06 1.50 9.47
N LEU A 117 8.80 0.32 10.02
CA LEU A 117 7.45 -0.15 10.32
C LEU A 117 6.87 0.57 11.54
N GLY A 118 5.55 0.55 11.66
CA GLY A 118 4.80 0.93 12.85
C GLY A 118 4.40 -0.28 13.68
N LYS A 119 3.53 -0.07 14.67
CA LYS A 119 2.91 -1.18 15.41
C LYS A 119 1.85 -1.89 14.55
N PHE A 120 1.62 -3.15 14.88
CA PHE A 120 0.62 -3.99 14.21
C PHE A 120 -0.69 -3.92 14.97
N GLN A 121 -1.63 -3.12 14.48
CA GLN A 121 -2.97 -3.01 15.06
C GLN A 121 -3.83 -4.16 14.52
N PRO A 122 -4.28 -5.12 15.35
CA PRO A 122 -5.29 -6.09 14.91
C PRO A 122 -6.57 -5.34 14.53
N ILE A 123 -7.16 -5.69 13.40
CA ILE A 123 -8.37 -5.06 12.88
C ILE A 123 -9.43 -6.08 12.46
N THR A 124 -10.69 -5.65 12.50
CA THR A 124 -11.83 -6.33 11.87
C THR A 124 -12.36 -5.50 10.70
N GLY A 125 -13.20 -6.09 9.84
CA GLY A 125 -13.87 -5.36 8.75
C GLY A 125 -13.04 -5.13 7.49
N ALA A 126 -11.76 -5.50 7.47
CA ALA A 126 -10.92 -5.46 6.27
C ALA A 126 -11.50 -6.38 5.18
N PRO A 127 -11.56 -5.92 3.91
CA PRO A 127 -12.01 -6.78 2.81
C PRO A 127 -11.00 -7.91 2.60
N LYS A 128 -11.49 -9.11 2.27
CA LYS A 128 -10.64 -10.29 2.04
C LYS A 128 -10.01 -10.26 0.66
#